data_AF-A0A5J4VIJ7-F1
#
_entry.id   AF-A0A5J4VIJ7-F1
#
_cell.length_a   1.000
_cell.length_b   1.000
_cell.length_c   1.000
_cell.angle_alpha   90.00
_cell.angle_beta   90.00
_cell.angle_gamma   90.00
#
_symmetry.space_group_name_H-M   'P 1'
#
loop_
_entity.id
_entity.type
_entity.pdbx_description
1 polymer ?
#
loop_
_entity_poly.entity_id
_entity_poly.type
_entity_poly.pdbx_seq_one_letter_code
_entity_poly.pdbx_strand_id
1 'polypeptide(L)'
;MAVSTSLTEFKPTMINNQIYVIILQKDNTVTMNYINKMKEATSIAPIVDQILIMAQNNNQQIRALYIQGTLNYVPDSSSRLNKSGDYGLKSVILRKIINQLQILKSMDVFANHNNLQLKRFCSIMHDKQAVARDGFTFNQSSQNRHLFLPITCIIRAINKIHSEHVPLAVMVILDWPNQALYSELKQITICKINLGKSEEVLIPGSKMKKKR
;
A
#
# COMPACT_ATOMS: atom_id res chain seq x y z
N MET A 1 15.00 -4.69 -3.71
CA MET A 1 14.14 -3.60 -3.19
C MET A 1 13.11 -4.09 -2.18
N ALA A 2 12.10 -4.90 -2.55
CA ALA A 2 11.03 -5.28 -1.61
C ALA A 2 11.52 -5.89 -0.26
N VAL A 3 12.54 -6.75 -0.28
CA VAL A 3 13.13 -7.32 0.95
C VAL A 3 13.75 -6.25 1.84
N SER A 4 14.56 -5.36 1.26
CA SER A 4 15.22 -4.27 1.99
C SER A 4 14.21 -3.28 2.58
N THR A 5 13.15 -2.95 1.84
CA THR A 5 12.04 -2.12 2.35
C THR A 5 11.37 -2.78 3.56
N SER A 6 10.96 -4.05 3.45
CA SER A 6 10.35 -4.76 4.57
C SER A 6 11.28 -4.83 5.78
N LEU A 7 12.55 -5.16 5.59
CA LEU A 7 13.50 -5.25 6.71
C LEU A 7 13.72 -3.91 7.42
N THR A 8 13.79 -2.81 6.65
CA THR A 8 13.87 -1.46 7.22
C THR A 8 12.62 -1.12 8.02
N GLU A 9 11.42 -1.41 7.49
CA GLU A 9 10.14 -1.16 8.16
C GLU A 9 9.99 -1.95 9.48
N PHE A 10 10.41 -3.22 9.49
CA PHE A 10 10.30 -4.08 10.68
C PHE A 10 11.44 -3.93 11.67
N LYS A 11 12.52 -3.20 11.32
CA LYS A 11 13.69 -3.00 12.19
C LYS A 11 13.35 -2.65 13.65
N PRO A 12 12.50 -1.63 13.94
CA PRO A 12 12.15 -1.30 15.33
C PRO A 12 11.46 -2.47 16.05
N THR A 13 10.53 -3.16 15.39
CA THR A 13 9.85 -4.34 15.97
C THR A 13 10.81 -5.48 16.24
N MET A 14 11.76 -5.74 15.33
CA MET A 14 12.75 -6.80 15.49
C MET A 14 13.70 -6.52 16.66
N ILE A 15 14.12 -5.26 16.84
CA ILE A 15 14.96 -4.84 17.96
C ILE A 15 14.19 -4.95 19.28
N ASN A 16 12.97 -4.40 19.34
CA ASN A 16 12.15 -4.40 20.56
C ASN A 16 11.82 -5.81 21.04
N ASN A 17 11.60 -6.75 20.11
CA ASN A 17 11.28 -8.14 20.42
C ASN A 17 12.52 -9.05 20.48
N GLN A 18 13.74 -8.48 20.42
CA GLN A 18 15.00 -9.23 20.46
C GLN A 18 15.06 -10.39 19.46
N ILE A 19 14.56 -10.16 18.25
CA ILE A 19 14.50 -11.20 17.20
C ILE A 19 15.92 -11.48 16.72
N TYR A 20 16.37 -12.72 16.97
CA TYR A 20 17.70 -13.20 16.57
C TYR A 20 17.73 -13.83 15.17
N VAL A 21 16.63 -14.44 14.72
CA VAL A 21 16.57 -15.14 13.42
C VAL A 21 15.44 -14.58 12.57
N ILE A 22 15.77 -14.24 11.32
CA ILE A 22 14.84 -13.74 10.31
C ILE A 22 14.80 -14.73 9.15
N ILE A 23 13.60 -15.22 8.85
CA ILE A 23 13.35 -16.14 7.74
C ILE A 23 12.60 -15.41 6.64
N LEU A 24 13.22 -15.30 5.47
CA LEU A 24 12.67 -14.66 4.28
C LEU A 24 12.08 -15.71 3.34
N GLN A 25 10.76 -15.83 3.31
CA GLN A 25 10.08 -16.71 2.36
C GLN A 25 10.02 -16.04 0.97
N LYS A 26 10.48 -16.75 -0.07
CA LYS A 26 10.54 -16.24 -1.46
C LYS A 26 10.16 -17.31 -2.46
N ASP A 27 9.41 -16.92 -3.48
CA ASP A 27 9.11 -17.71 -4.68
C ASP A 27 10.19 -17.61 -5.77
N ASN A 28 11.14 -16.69 -5.60
CA ASN A 28 12.25 -16.52 -6.50
C ASN A 28 13.49 -17.23 -5.94
N THR A 29 13.80 -18.39 -6.51
CA THR A 29 14.97 -19.21 -6.16
C THR A 29 16.30 -18.48 -6.37
N VAL A 30 16.38 -17.56 -7.33
CA VAL A 30 17.57 -16.71 -7.56
C VAL A 30 17.77 -15.75 -6.40
N THR A 31 16.70 -15.09 -5.93
CA THR A 31 16.77 -14.19 -4.76
C THR A 31 17.11 -14.96 -3.48
N MET A 32 16.52 -16.14 -3.29
CA MET A 32 16.85 -17.02 -2.16
C MET A 32 18.34 -17.41 -2.19
N ASN A 33 18.84 -17.81 -3.35
CA ASN A 33 20.24 -18.19 -3.52
C ASN A 33 21.20 -17.03 -3.22
N TYR A 34 20.89 -15.80 -3.66
CA TYR A 34 21.74 -14.65 -3.35
C TYR A 34 21.84 -14.37 -1.84
N ILE A 35 20.72 -14.44 -1.12
CA ILE A 35 20.68 -14.19 0.33
C ILE A 35 21.42 -15.31 1.09
N ASN A 36 21.17 -16.57 0.73
CA ASN A 36 21.77 -17.71 1.43
C ASN A 36 23.25 -17.92 1.11
N LYS A 37 23.68 -17.62 -0.11
CA LYS A 37 25.06 -17.84 -0.56
C LYS A 37 25.97 -16.64 -0.32
N MET A 38 25.44 -15.47 0.06
CA MET A 38 26.21 -14.24 0.27
C MET A 38 27.15 -13.94 -0.92
N LYS A 39 26.67 -14.14 -2.16
CA LYS A 39 27.48 -13.98 -3.38
C LYS A 39 27.05 -12.78 -4.20
N GLU A 40 28.05 -12.07 -4.71
CA GLU A 40 27.92 -10.87 -5.55
C GLU A 40 27.30 -11.19 -6.92
N ALA A 41 26.18 -10.56 -7.22
CA ALA A 41 25.76 -10.29 -8.59
C ALA A 41 25.77 -8.77 -8.81
N THR A 42 26.50 -8.32 -9.82
CA THR A 42 26.97 -6.95 -10.04
C THR A 42 25.92 -5.85 -9.88
N SER A 43 24.65 -6.07 -10.24
CA SER A 43 23.60 -5.05 -10.16
C SER A 43 22.72 -5.11 -8.89
N ILE A 44 22.74 -6.23 -8.16
CA ILE A 44 21.87 -6.47 -6.98
C ILE A 44 22.69 -6.51 -5.68
N ALA A 45 24.01 -6.69 -5.79
CA ALA A 45 24.97 -6.71 -4.68
C ALA A 45 24.75 -5.58 -3.67
N PRO A 46 24.59 -4.29 -4.05
CA PRO A 46 24.45 -3.21 -3.07
C PRO A 46 23.25 -3.39 -2.13
N ILE A 47 22.15 -3.96 -2.63
CA ILE A 47 20.93 -4.19 -1.84
C ILE A 47 21.13 -5.40 -0.92
N VAL A 48 21.79 -6.45 -1.41
CA VAL A 48 22.09 -7.64 -0.61
C VAL A 48 23.07 -7.29 0.51
N ASP A 49 24.11 -6.52 0.19
CA ASP A 49 25.11 -6.06 1.16
C ASP A 49 24.47 -5.20 2.24
N GLN A 50 23.60 -4.26 1.87
CA GLN A 50 22.84 -3.46 2.85
C GLN A 50 22.03 -4.35 3.81
N ILE A 51 21.39 -5.41 3.30
CA ILE A 51 20.61 -6.34 4.12
C ILE A 51 21.53 -7.12 5.07
N LEU A 52 22.66 -7.62 4.56
CA LEU A 52 23.62 -8.40 5.36
C LEU A 52 24.29 -7.54 6.42
N ILE A 53 24.74 -6.33 6.07
CA ILE A 53 25.33 -5.35 7.00
C ILE A 53 24.32 -4.97 8.09
N MET A 54 23.05 -4.72 7.72
CA MET A 54 22.00 -4.43 8.70
C MET A 54 21.82 -5.60 9.67
N ALA A 55 21.79 -6.83 9.18
CA ALA A 55 21.66 -8.02 10.02
C ALA A 55 22.86 -8.18 10.96
N GLN A 56 24.08 -8.02 10.45
CA GLN A 56 25.31 -8.07 11.23
C GLN A 56 25.32 -7.01 12.34
N ASN A 57 25.00 -5.76 12.02
CA ASN A 57 24.97 -4.66 12.99
C ASN A 57 23.93 -4.87 14.09
N ASN A 58 22.88 -5.63 13.81
CA ASN A 58 21.83 -5.96 14.79
C ASN A 58 22.07 -7.33 15.47
N ASN A 59 23.17 -8.03 15.20
CA ASN A 59 23.43 -9.41 15.64
C ASN A 59 22.33 -10.41 15.25
N GLN A 60 21.78 -10.28 14.04
CA GLN A 60 20.68 -11.11 13.53
C GLN A 60 21.16 -12.07 12.45
N GLN A 61 20.63 -13.30 12.46
CA GLN A 61 20.80 -14.25 11.37
C GLN A 61 19.68 -14.08 10.35
N ILE A 62 20.03 -13.89 9.07
CA ILE A 62 19.07 -13.88 7.95
C ILE A 62 19.23 -15.17 7.14
N ARG A 63 18.10 -15.83 6.85
CA ARG A 63 18.02 -16.97 5.92
C ARG A 63 16.84 -16.78 4.98
N ALA A 64 16.98 -17.25 3.74
CA ALA A 64 15.88 -17.29 2.79
C ALA A 64 15.40 -18.73 2.56
N LEU A 65 14.08 -18.92 2.52
CA LEU A 65 13.43 -20.19 2.20
C LEU A 65 12.64 -20.05 0.90
N TYR A 66 12.75 -21.06 0.05
CA TYR A 66 11.89 -21.16 -1.12
C TYR A 66 10.47 -21.54 -0.72
N ILE A 67 9.48 -20.84 -1.26
CA ILE A 67 8.07 -21.22 -1.23
C ILE A 67 7.55 -21.29 -2.67
N GLN A 68 6.58 -22.16 -2.95
CA GLN A 68 5.94 -22.18 -4.28
C GLN A 68 5.22 -20.86 -4.54
N GLY A 69 5.23 -20.40 -5.79
CA GLY A 69 4.57 -19.13 -6.18
C GLY A 69 3.07 -19.09 -5.85
N THR A 70 2.39 -20.24 -5.85
CA THR A 70 1.01 -20.40 -5.39
C THR A 70 0.82 -20.01 -3.91
N LEU A 71 1.83 -20.23 -3.08
CA LEU A 71 1.86 -19.85 -1.67
C LEU A 71 2.29 -18.37 -1.48
N ASN A 72 2.93 -17.77 -2.48
CA ASN A 72 3.28 -16.35 -2.49
C ASN A 72 2.18 -15.44 -3.08
N TYR A 73 0.97 -15.97 -3.26
CA TYR A 73 -0.14 -15.23 -3.87
C TYR A 73 -0.47 -13.94 -3.12
N VAL A 74 -0.48 -13.96 -1.78
CA VAL A 74 -0.88 -12.78 -0.99
C VAL A 74 0.12 -11.63 -1.15
N PRO A 75 1.44 -11.78 -0.94
CA PRO A 75 2.41 -10.71 -1.17
C PRO A 75 2.53 -10.30 -2.64
N ASP A 76 2.43 -11.23 -3.60
CA ASP A 76 2.53 -10.91 -5.03
C ASP A 76 1.32 -10.06 -5.50
N SER A 77 0.10 -10.51 -5.18
CA SER A 77 -1.14 -9.78 -5.49
C SER A 77 -1.17 -8.39 -4.86
N SER A 78 -0.72 -8.32 -3.61
CA SER A 78 -0.52 -7.08 -2.86
C SER A 78 0.47 -6.14 -3.54
N SER A 79 1.61 -6.67 -4.01
CA SER A 79 2.61 -5.89 -4.73
C SER A 79 2.12 -5.38 -6.08
N ARG A 80 1.27 -6.15 -6.77
CA ARG A 80 0.64 -5.76 -8.03
C ARG A 80 -0.35 -4.63 -7.82
N LEU A 81 -1.22 -4.75 -6.80
CA LEU A 81 -2.14 -3.68 -6.41
C LEU A 81 -1.37 -2.39 -6.09
N ASN A 82 -0.30 -2.49 -5.30
CA ASN A 82 0.52 -1.34 -4.93
C ASN A 82 1.26 -0.73 -6.15
N LYS A 83 1.80 -1.54 -7.06
CA LYS A 83 2.54 -1.04 -8.24
C LYS A 83 1.63 -0.40 -9.28
N SER A 84 0.46 -0.98 -9.53
CA SER A 84 -0.40 -0.54 -10.62
C SER A 84 -1.21 0.69 -10.23
N GLY A 85 -1.68 0.80 -8.97
CA GLY A 85 -2.52 1.91 -8.49
C GLY A 85 -3.79 2.17 -9.32
N ASP A 86 -4.10 1.27 -10.26
CA ASP A 86 -5.13 1.38 -11.28
C ASP A 86 -6.15 0.28 -11.02
N TYR A 87 -6.89 0.46 -9.93
CA TYR A 87 -8.03 -0.37 -9.54
C TYR A 87 -9.11 0.55 -8.98
N GLY A 88 -10.37 0.14 -9.10
CA GLY A 88 -11.51 0.84 -8.49
C GLY A 88 -12.31 -0.11 -7.60
N LEU A 89 -13.20 0.40 -6.77
CA LEU A 89 -14.20 -0.43 -6.08
C LEU A 89 -15.31 -0.88 -7.04
N LYS A 90 -15.95 -2.01 -6.77
CA LYS A 90 -17.25 -2.29 -7.38
C LYS A 90 -18.27 -1.22 -6.96
N SER A 91 -19.06 -0.72 -7.91
CA SER A 91 -20.03 0.37 -7.68
C SER A 91 -21.06 0.03 -6.59
N VAL A 92 -21.42 -1.25 -6.46
CA VAL A 92 -22.31 -1.75 -5.40
C VAL A 92 -21.67 -1.59 -4.01
N ILE A 93 -20.38 -1.90 -3.89
CA ILE A 93 -19.63 -1.75 -2.64
C ILE A 93 -19.47 -0.28 -2.29
N LEU A 94 -19.09 0.56 -3.25
CA LEU A 94 -18.97 2.01 -3.06
C LEU A 94 -20.29 2.61 -2.55
N ARG A 95 -21.43 2.25 -3.16
CA ARG A 95 -22.75 2.73 -2.75
C ARG A 95 -23.12 2.28 -1.34
N LYS A 96 -22.79 1.03 -0.98
CA LYS A 96 -22.99 0.50 0.37
C LYS A 96 -22.22 1.31 1.41
N ILE A 97 -20.96 1.63 1.12
CA ILE A 97 -20.11 2.46 2.00
C ILE A 97 -20.70 3.87 2.15
N ILE A 98 -21.06 4.52 1.02
CA ILE A 98 -21.64 5.87 1.01
C ILE A 98 -22.91 5.93 1.87
N ASN A 99 -23.80 4.94 1.71
CA ASN A 99 -25.05 4.87 2.46
C ASN A 99 -24.81 4.59 3.95
N GLN A 100 -23.94 3.63 4.27
CA GLN A 100 -23.66 3.23 5.66
C GLN A 100 -22.99 4.35 6.46
N LEU A 101 -22.11 5.12 5.82
CA LEU A 101 -21.41 6.24 6.45
C LEU A 101 -22.15 7.59 6.27
N GLN A 102 -23.36 7.58 5.68
CA GLN A 102 -24.21 8.75 5.44
C GLN A 102 -23.49 9.92 4.77
N ILE A 103 -22.64 9.63 3.78
CA ILE A 103 -21.75 10.65 3.22
C ILE A 103 -22.40 11.35 2.02
N LEU A 104 -22.71 12.65 2.19
CA LEU A 104 -23.55 13.42 1.26
C LEU A 104 -22.79 14.10 0.10
N LYS A 105 -21.52 14.47 0.30
CA LYS A 105 -20.70 15.19 -0.69
C LYS A 105 -19.36 14.49 -0.88
N SER A 106 -19.20 13.85 -2.03
CA SER A 106 -18.05 12.99 -2.31
C SER A 106 -17.18 13.49 -3.45
N MET A 107 -15.87 13.37 -3.24
CA MET A 107 -14.86 13.68 -4.22
C MET A 107 -13.78 12.60 -4.18
N ASP A 108 -13.39 12.09 -5.34
CA ASP A 108 -12.28 11.14 -5.45
C ASP A 108 -10.97 11.90 -5.71
N VAL A 109 -10.07 11.96 -4.73
CA VAL A 109 -8.83 12.72 -4.86
C VAL A 109 -7.73 12.01 -5.67
N PHE A 110 -7.95 10.78 -6.15
CA PHE A 110 -6.94 10.01 -6.90
C PHE A 110 -7.51 9.27 -8.13
N ALA A 111 -8.61 9.76 -8.70
CA ALA A 111 -9.16 9.17 -9.91
C ALA A 111 -8.47 9.65 -11.21
N ASN A 112 -8.85 8.98 -12.29
CA ASN A 112 -8.65 9.38 -13.66
C ASN A 112 -9.95 9.07 -14.43
N HIS A 113 -10.06 9.52 -15.68
CA HIS A 113 -11.27 9.27 -16.49
C HIS A 113 -11.64 7.78 -16.64
N ASN A 114 -10.68 6.85 -16.55
CA ASN A 114 -10.90 5.41 -16.74
C ASN A 114 -11.37 4.69 -15.47
N ASN A 115 -11.06 5.21 -14.28
CA ASN A 115 -11.44 4.61 -12.99
C ASN A 115 -12.37 5.52 -12.18
N LEU A 116 -13.00 6.50 -12.84
CA LEU A 116 -13.88 7.47 -12.22
C LEU A 116 -15.07 6.79 -11.53
N GLN A 117 -15.20 7.01 -10.21
CA GLN A 117 -16.30 6.45 -9.43
C GLN A 117 -17.26 7.51 -8.88
N LEU A 118 -16.80 8.76 -8.79
CA LEU A 118 -17.51 9.90 -8.23
C LEU A 118 -17.52 11.05 -9.23
N LYS A 119 -18.57 11.88 -9.24
CA LYS A 119 -18.70 12.99 -10.18
C LYS A 119 -17.59 14.06 -10.03
N ARG A 120 -17.13 14.29 -8.80
CA ARG A 120 -16.04 15.22 -8.51
C ARG A 120 -14.78 14.41 -8.25
N PHE A 121 -13.67 14.80 -8.87
CA PHE A 121 -12.41 14.10 -8.68
C PHE A 121 -11.18 14.97 -8.93
N CYS A 122 -10.03 14.59 -8.39
CA CYS A 122 -8.72 15.07 -8.82
C CYS A 122 -8.07 14.04 -9.74
N SER A 123 -7.25 14.50 -10.69
CA SER A 123 -6.45 13.62 -11.53
C SER A 123 -5.07 14.18 -11.83
N ILE A 124 -4.03 13.37 -11.56
CA ILE A 124 -2.63 13.71 -11.86
C ILE A 124 -2.43 13.92 -13.37
N MET A 125 -3.19 13.18 -14.18
CA MET A 125 -3.23 13.38 -15.63
C MET A 125 -4.09 14.59 -15.97
N HIS A 126 -3.72 15.32 -17.03
CA HIS A 126 -4.52 16.45 -17.49
C HIS A 126 -5.92 15.98 -17.90
N ASP A 127 -6.93 16.41 -17.14
CA ASP A 127 -8.34 16.12 -17.37
C ASP A 127 -9.15 17.39 -17.15
N LYS A 128 -9.93 17.79 -18.17
CA LYS A 128 -10.74 19.02 -18.13
C LYS A 128 -11.91 18.92 -17.14
N GLN A 129 -12.30 17.71 -16.76
CA GLN A 129 -13.39 17.45 -15.81
C GLN A 129 -12.88 17.29 -14.37
N ALA A 130 -11.57 17.18 -14.17
CA ALA A 130 -10.99 17.11 -12.84
C ALA A 130 -11.09 18.48 -12.15
N VAL A 131 -11.48 18.46 -10.87
CA VAL A 131 -11.57 19.64 -10.00
C VAL A 131 -10.19 20.21 -9.70
N ALA A 132 -9.17 19.36 -9.61
CA ALA A 132 -7.78 19.76 -9.47
C ALA A 132 -6.84 18.68 -10.01
N ARG A 133 -5.59 19.08 -10.28
CA ARG A 133 -4.56 18.20 -10.84
C ARG A 133 -3.96 17.24 -9.82
N ASP A 134 -3.85 17.62 -8.56
CA ASP A 134 -3.32 16.72 -7.53
C ASP A 134 -4.18 16.81 -6.27
N GLY A 135 -4.65 15.66 -5.80
CA GLY A 135 -5.39 15.54 -4.54
C GLY A 135 -4.60 16.05 -3.35
N PHE A 136 -3.27 16.01 -3.40
CA PHE A 136 -2.38 16.52 -2.35
C PHE A 136 -2.15 18.02 -2.41
N THR A 137 -2.27 18.67 -3.56
CA THR A 137 -2.16 20.14 -3.67
C THR A 137 -3.48 20.83 -3.40
N PHE A 138 -4.60 20.10 -3.52
CA PHE A 138 -5.93 20.63 -3.24
C PHE A 138 -6.12 20.84 -1.73
N ASN A 139 -6.63 22.00 -1.33
CA ASN A 139 -6.94 22.30 0.07
C ASN A 139 -8.18 21.50 0.52
N GLN A 140 -8.01 20.60 1.47
CA GLN A 140 -9.05 19.70 1.94
C GLN A 140 -9.76 20.21 3.20
N SER A 141 -9.30 21.28 3.85
CA SER A 141 -9.85 21.78 5.13
C SER A 141 -11.25 22.40 5.00
N SER A 142 -11.67 22.79 3.79
CA SER A 142 -12.87 23.62 3.58
C SER A 142 -14.21 22.89 3.44
N GLN A 143 -14.28 21.55 3.37
CA GLN A 143 -15.54 20.78 3.31
C GLN A 143 -15.34 19.34 3.81
N ASN A 144 -16.42 18.73 4.32
CA ASN A 144 -16.53 17.27 4.49
C ASN A 144 -16.35 16.59 3.12
N ARG A 145 -15.25 15.88 2.90
CA ARG A 145 -14.92 15.28 1.59
C ARG A 145 -14.35 13.88 1.75
N HIS A 146 -14.61 13.04 0.75
CA HIS A 146 -14.12 11.67 0.68
C HIS A 146 -12.65 11.64 0.27
N LEU A 147 -11.93 10.59 0.69
CA LEU A 147 -10.53 10.39 0.38
C LEU A 147 -10.31 8.97 -0.15
N PHE A 148 -10.71 8.71 -1.40
CA PHE A 148 -10.37 7.45 -2.08
C PHE A 148 -8.87 7.36 -2.32
N LEU A 149 -8.15 6.87 -1.31
CA LEU A 149 -6.71 6.83 -1.32
C LEU A 149 -6.19 5.53 -1.95
N PRO A 150 -5.33 5.63 -2.98
CA PRO A 150 -4.50 4.53 -3.40
C PRO A 150 -3.62 4.11 -2.23
N ILE A 151 -3.41 2.79 -2.10
CA ILE A 151 -2.60 2.18 -1.03
C ILE A 151 -1.19 2.80 -0.98
N THR A 152 -0.66 3.22 -2.13
CA THR A 152 0.66 3.88 -2.27
C THR A 152 0.78 5.21 -1.55
N CYS A 153 -0.34 5.83 -1.18
CA CYS A 153 -0.41 7.21 -0.75
C CYS A 153 -0.83 7.37 0.73
N ILE A 154 -0.95 6.25 1.46
CA ILE A 154 -1.46 6.20 2.84
C ILE A 154 -0.73 7.19 3.76
N ILE A 155 0.61 7.13 3.89
CA ILE A 155 1.36 8.02 4.80
C ILE A 155 1.21 9.49 4.42
N ARG A 156 1.36 9.81 3.13
CA ARG A 156 1.21 11.19 2.66
C ARG A 156 -0.19 11.73 2.96
N ALA A 157 -1.19 10.87 2.94
CA ALA A 157 -2.56 11.26 3.23
C ALA A 157 -2.85 11.40 4.71
N ILE A 158 -2.31 10.52 5.55
CA ILE A 158 -2.35 10.67 7.01
C ILE A 158 -1.73 12.01 7.40
N ASN A 159 -0.54 12.31 6.88
CA ASN A 159 0.14 13.58 7.14
C ASN A 159 -0.70 14.79 6.70
N LYS A 160 -1.37 14.70 5.54
CA LYS A 160 -2.24 15.76 5.03
C LYS A 160 -3.51 15.93 5.87
N ILE A 161 -4.13 14.83 6.31
CA ILE A 161 -5.30 14.83 7.20
C ILE A 161 -4.95 15.56 8.50
N HIS A 162 -3.79 15.24 9.08
CA HIS A 162 -3.29 15.93 10.27
C HIS A 162 -2.99 17.40 10.01
N SER A 163 -2.21 17.72 8.97
CA SER A 163 -1.79 19.10 8.72
C SER A 163 -2.96 20.03 8.40
N GLU A 164 -3.96 19.55 7.66
CA GLU A 164 -5.11 20.35 7.22
C GLU A 164 -6.33 20.20 8.13
N HIS A 165 -6.21 19.46 9.24
CA HIS A 165 -7.28 19.26 10.22
C HIS A 165 -8.56 18.76 9.55
N VAL A 166 -8.42 17.77 8.67
CA VAL A 166 -9.54 17.23 7.88
C VAL A 166 -10.54 16.56 8.83
N PRO A 167 -11.81 17.01 8.87
CA PRO A 167 -12.76 16.57 9.89
C PRO A 167 -13.21 15.11 9.72
N LEU A 168 -13.28 14.62 8.49
CA LEU A 168 -13.61 13.24 8.17
C LEU A 168 -12.95 12.81 6.87
N ALA A 169 -12.24 11.69 6.91
CA ALA A 169 -11.63 11.05 5.76
C ALA A 169 -12.06 9.58 5.69
N VAL A 170 -12.39 9.09 4.50
CA VAL A 170 -12.77 7.69 4.28
C VAL A 170 -11.72 7.03 3.40
N MET A 171 -10.90 6.17 4.00
CA MET A 171 -9.80 5.48 3.32
C MET A 171 -10.17 4.03 3.02
N VAL A 172 -9.86 3.57 1.81
CA VAL A 172 -9.98 2.16 1.43
C VAL A 172 -8.59 1.57 1.34
N ILE A 173 -8.25 0.71 2.30
CA ILE A 173 -6.91 0.13 2.45
C ILE A 173 -7.00 -1.39 2.45
N LEU A 174 -5.90 -2.05 2.09
CA LEU A 174 -5.76 -3.49 2.33
C LEU A 174 -5.51 -3.73 3.82
N ASP A 175 -6.11 -4.79 4.36
CA ASP A 175 -5.92 -5.16 5.76
C ASP A 175 -4.55 -5.84 5.93
N TRP A 176 -3.53 -5.04 6.22
CA TRP A 176 -2.15 -5.47 6.44
C TRP A 176 -1.70 -5.15 7.87
N PRO A 177 -2.13 -5.94 8.87
CA PRO A 177 -1.89 -5.62 10.27
C PRO A 177 -0.41 -5.59 10.66
N ASN A 178 0.45 -6.23 9.87
CA ASN A 178 1.87 -6.33 10.12
C ASN A 178 2.69 -5.18 9.50
N GLN A 179 2.12 -4.29 8.70
CA GLN A 179 2.90 -3.15 8.21
C GLN A 179 3.06 -2.09 9.30
N ALA A 180 4.25 -1.48 9.39
CA ALA A 180 4.53 -0.38 10.32
C ALA A 180 3.52 0.78 10.18
N LEU A 181 2.97 0.96 8.98
CA LEU A 181 1.94 1.97 8.67
C LEU A 181 0.60 1.74 9.40
N TYR A 182 0.36 0.53 9.89
CA TYR A 182 -0.92 0.17 10.51
C TYR A 182 -1.10 0.78 11.91
N SER A 183 -0.01 1.10 12.62
CA SER A 183 -0.09 1.79 13.91
C SER A 183 -0.57 3.24 13.75
N GLU A 184 0.00 3.98 12.79
CA GLU A 184 -0.40 5.34 12.40
C GLU A 184 -1.88 5.38 11.99
N LEU A 185 -2.29 4.44 11.12
CA LEU A 185 -3.68 4.32 10.69
C LEU A 185 -4.63 4.10 11.88
N LYS A 186 -4.28 3.22 12.82
CA LYS A 186 -5.12 2.95 14.00
C LYS A 186 -5.34 4.20 14.84
N GLN A 187 -4.34 5.06 15.00
CA GLN A 187 -4.45 6.26 15.83
C GLN A 187 -5.49 7.26 15.29
N ILE A 188 -5.67 7.32 13.97
CA ILE A 188 -6.65 8.23 13.33
C ILE A 188 -7.97 7.54 12.96
N THR A 189 -8.10 6.24 13.18
CA THR A 189 -9.28 5.47 12.76
C THR A 189 -10.42 5.66 13.75
N ILE A 190 -11.50 6.29 13.31
CA ILE A 190 -12.76 6.40 14.08
C ILE A 190 -13.63 5.15 13.90
N CYS A 191 -13.67 4.59 12.69
CA CYS A 191 -14.50 3.43 12.34
C CYS A 191 -13.80 2.58 11.28
N LYS A 192 -13.91 1.24 11.39
CA LYS A 192 -13.42 0.27 10.39
C LYS A 192 -14.59 -0.56 9.86
N ILE A 193 -14.69 -0.67 8.54
CA ILE A 193 -15.65 -1.56 7.86
C ILE A 193 -14.86 -2.62 7.09
N ASN A 194 -15.14 -3.90 7.34
CA ASN A 194 -14.57 -4.98 6.53
C ASN A 194 -15.39 -5.12 5.23
N LEU A 195 -14.73 -4.95 4.09
CA LEU A 195 -15.36 -5.02 2.77
C LEU A 195 -15.34 -6.43 2.16
N GLY A 196 -14.58 -7.37 2.72
CA GLY A 196 -14.37 -8.71 2.17
C GLY A 196 -13.05 -8.84 1.39
N LYS A 197 -12.93 -9.89 0.58
CA LYS A 197 -11.70 -10.18 -0.18
C LYS A 197 -11.52 -9.16 -1.31
N SER A 198 -10.28 -8.81 -1.62
CA SER A 198 -9.96 -7.84 -2.68
C SER A 198 -10.51 -8.26 -4.05
N GLU A 199 -10.50 -9.56 -4.37
CA GLU A 199 -11.06 -10.13 -5.61
C GLU A 199 -12.58 -9.92 -5.73
N GLU A 200 -13.28 -9.88 -4.60
CA GLU A 200 -14.72 -9.69 -4.52
C GLU A 200 -15.10 -8.19 -4.54
N VAL A 201 -14.18 -7.32 -4.15
CA VAL A 201 -14.42 -5.90 -3.87
C VAL A 201 -13.88 -4.98 -4.97
N LEU A 202 -12.74 -5.33 -5.55
CA LEU A 202 -12.01 -4.49 -6.50
C LEU A 202 -12.32 -4.85 -7.94
N ILE A 203 -12.23 -3.85 -8.82
CA ILE A 203 -12.24 -3.97 -10.27
C ILE A 203 -10.82 -3.63 -10.75
N PRO A 204 -10.13 -4.54 -11.46
CA PRO A 204 -8.82 -4.25 -12.00
C PRO A 204 -8.94 -3.22 -13.14
N GLY A 205 -8.13 -2.17 -13.07
CA GLY A 205 -7.98 -1.19 -14.14
C GLY A 205 -7.13 -1.70 -15.29
N SER A 206 -7.01 -0.86 -16.33
CA SER A 206 -6.33 -1.19 -17.58
C SER A 206 -4.90 -1.68 -17.40
N LYS A 207 -4.14 -1.10 -16.47
CA LYS A 207 -2.74 -1.45 -16.18
C LYS A 207 -2.60 -2.77 -15.44
N MET A 208 -3.65 -3.23 -14.75
CA MET A 208 -3.66 -4.53 -14.07
C MET A 208 -4.05 -5.68 -15.00
N LYS A 209 -4.76 -5.41 -16.10
CA LYS A 209 -5.19 -6.43 -17.08
C LYS A 209 -4.10 -6.85 -18.05
N LYS A 210 -2.98 -6.11 -18.13
CA LYS A 210 -1.84 -6.52 -18.96
C LYS A 210 -1.17 -7.75 -18.36
N LYS A 211 -1.42 -8.92 -18.96
CA LYS A 211 -0.54 -10.08 -18.77
C LYS A 211 0.84 -9.71 -19.31
N ARG A 212 1.87 -9.99 -18.51
CA ARG A 212 3.24 -10.10 -19.03
C ARG A 212 3.38 -11.41 -19.75
#